data_AF-A0A8X6NXZ9-F1
#
_entry.id   AF-A0A8X6NXZ9-F1
#
_cell.length_a   1.000
_cell.length_b   1.000
_cell.length_c   1.000
_cell.angle_alpha   90.00
_cell.angle_beta   90.00
_cell.angle_gamma   90.00
#
_symmetry.space_group_name_H-M   'P 1'
#
loop_
_entity.id
_entity.type
_entity.pdbx_description
1 polymer ?
#
loop_
_entity_poly.entity_id
_entity_poly.type
_entity_poly.pdbx_seq_one_letter_code
_entity_poly.pdbx_strand_id
1 'polypeptide(L)'
;MIYSCYPAKEEKCDVESAGSLPWHTSIRALLFTRKNPEVPEQLQMCNGTLPKDSNFNPNSRLYVFIPGFMFGVCELDIINPVKDAWLEKGDYNVLLIDCTKALGNDFVDSMKHTEKVSRVIARVLKNIQ
;
A
#
# COMPACT_ATOMS: atom_id res chain seq x y z
N MET A 1 -1.52 12.63 -16.38
CA MET A 1 -2.66 11.68 -16.30
C MET A 1 -2.29 10.67 -15.23
N ILE A 2 -3.04 10.56 -14.14
CA ILE A 2 -2.71 9.69 -13.00
C ILE A 2 -3.21 8.29 -13.36
N TYR A 3 -2.30 7.35 -13.66
CA TYR A 3 -2.66 5.94 -13.76
C TYR A 3 -2.87 5.38 -12.35
N SER A 4 -4.09 5.52 -11.82
CA SER A 4 -4.54 4.70 -10.71
C SER A 4 -5.27 3.50 -11.30
N CYS A 5 -4.57 2.39 -11.45
CA CYS A 5 -5.15 1.11 -11.88
C CYS A 5 -6.07 0.49 -10.82
N TYR A 6 -5.97 0.93 -9.56
CA TYR A 6 -6.90 0.56 -8.50
C TYR A 6 -7.90 1.69 -8.24
N PRO A 7 -9.19 1.38 -8.07
CA PRO A 7 -10.21 2.38 -7.77
C PRO A 7 -10.00 2.99 -6.38
N ALA A 8 -10.45 4.24 -6.23
CA ALA A 8 -10.52 4.88 -4.94
C ALA A 8 -11.77 4.44 -4.17
N LYS A 9 -11.61 4.16 -2.87
CA LYS A 9 -12.70 3.98 -1.92
C LYS A 9 -12.56 5.06 -0.84
N GLU A 10 -13.70 5.57 -0.37
CA GLU A 10 -13.73 6.41 0.82
C GLU A 10 -13.44 5.54 2.06
N GLU A 11 -12.46 5.95 2.86
CA GLU A 11 -12.05 5.22 4.06
C GLU A 11 -12.60 5.87 5.32
N LYS A 12 -13.12 5.05 6.25
CA LYS A 12 -13.64 5.50 7.55
C LYS A 12 -12.52 5.49 8.58
N CYS A 13 -11.79 6.59 8.69
CA CYS A 13 -10.60 6.69 9.55
C CYS A 13 -10.88 7.38 10.89
N ASP A 14 -10.13 7.01 11.93
CA ASP A 14 -10.07 7.77 13.19
C ASP A 14 -9.06 8.91 13.08
N VAL A 15 -9.57 10.13 12.92
CA VAL A 15 -8.82 11.34 12.54
C VAL A 15 -7.79 11.79 13.60
N GLU A 16 -7.90 11.32 14.84
CA GLU A 16 -7.07 11.77 15.97
C GLU A 16 -5.73 11.04 16.13
N SER A 17 -5.56 9.85 15.54
CA SER A 17 -4.34 9.02 15.70
C SER A 17 -3.17 9.42 14.77
N ALA A 18 -3.40 10.44 13.94
CA ALA A 18 -2.56 10.83 12.84
C ALA A 18 -1.49 11.86 13.21
N GLY A 19 -0.52 11.46 14.05
CA GLY A 19 0.72 12.24 14.20
C GLY A 19 1.34 12.58 12.83
N SER A 20 1.77 13.84 12.67
CA SER A 20 2.18 14.43 11.40
C SER A 20 3.45 13.80 10.83
N LEU A 21 3.27 12.84 9.92
CA LEU A 21 4.17 12.70 8.80
C LEU A 21 3.44 13.35 7.61
N PRO A 22 4.02 14.34 6.93
CA PRO A 22 3.41 14.86 5.71
C PRO A 22 3.34 13.69 4.73
N TRP A 23 2.12 13.26 4.41
CA TRP A 23 1.90 12.34 3.32
C TRP A 23 2.54 12.96 2.11
N HIS A 24 3.63 12.37 1.63
CA HIS A 24 3.92 12.46 0.22
C HIS A 24 2.71 11.78 -0.44
N THR A 25 1.79 12.59 -0.99
CA THR A 25 0.63 12.19 -1.80
C THR A 25 1.00 11.25 -2.97
N SER A 26 2.28 10.96 -3.10
CA SER A 26 2.95 10.11 -4.05
C SER A 26 3.11 8.64 -3.64
N ILE A 27 2.88 8.24 -2.38
CA ILE A 27 3.00 6.84 -1.94
C ILE A 27 1.64 6.34 -1.42
N ARG A 28 1.22 5.18 -1.91
CA ARG A 28 -0.03 4.53 -1.50
C ARG A 28 0.25 3.17 -0.87
N ALA A 29 -0.47 2.85 0.19
CA ALA A 29 -0.42 1.59 0.90
C ALA A 29 -1.78 0.90 0.72
N LEU A 30 -1.82 -0.06 -0.19
CA LEU A 30 -3.05 -0.69 -0.68
C LEU A 30 -3.18 -2.08 -0.05
N LEU A 31 -4.11 -2.22 0.89
CA LEU A 31 -4.36 -3.47 1.60
C LEU A 31 -5.47 -4.28 0.89
N PHE A 32 -5.13 -5.51 0.55
CA PHE A 32 -6.03 -6.50 -0.01
C PHE A 32 -6.15 -7.70 0.92
N THR A 33 -7.32 -8.29 0.93
CA THR A 33 -7.64 -9.57 1.53
C THR A 33 -8.56 -10.33 0.58
N ARG A 34 -8.87 -11.59 0.89
CA ARG A 34 -9.85 -12.35 0.11
C ARG A 34 -11.24 -11.69 0.07
N LYS A 35 -11.57 -10.84 1.05
CA LYS A 35 -12.86 -10.13 1.11
C LYS A 35 -12.92 -8.91 0.18
N ASN A 36 -11.77 -8.40 -0.25
CA ASN A 36 -11.65 -7.22 -1.09
C ASN A 36 -10.54 -7.38 -2.15
N PRO A 37 -10.63 -8.38 -3.04
CA PRO A 37 -9.55 -8.71 -3.97
C PRO A 37 -9.34 -7.64 -5.06
N GLU A 38 -10.38 -6.86 -5.39
CA GLU A 38 -10.36 -5.86 -6.47
C GLU A 38 -10.17 -4.43 -5.97
N VAL A 39 -10.81 -4.08 -4.85
CA VAL A 39 -10.83 -2.72 -4.29
C VAL A 39 -10.03 -2.69 -2.99
N PRO A 40 -8.81 -2.11 -2.99
CA PRO A 40 -7.99 -2.09 -1.79
C PRO A 40 -8.54 -1.14 -0.73
N GLU A 41 -8.23 -1.45 0.52
CA GLU A 41 -8.26 -0.47 1.61
C GLU A 41 -7.02 0.43 1.51
N GLN A 42 -7.25 1.73 1.49
CA GLN A 42 -6.22 2.74 1.25
C GLN A 42 -5.69 3.31 2.57
N LEU A 43 -4.72 2.62 3.17
CA LEU A 43 -4.22 2.97 4.50
C LEU A 43 -3.60 4.37 4.56
N GLN A 44 -3.09 4.90 3.43
CA GLN A 44 -2.62 6.28 3.35
C GLN A 44 -3.72 7.32 3.63
N MET A 45 -4.98 7.01 3.34
CA MET A 45 -6.12 7.89 3.65
C MET A 45 -6.39 7.93 5.16
N CYS A 46 -6.06 6.84 5.87
CA CYS A 46 -6.15 6.72 7.32
C CYS A 46 -4.82 6.98 8.03
N ASN A 47 -3.95 7.80 7.45
CA ASN A 47 -2.65 8.11 8.05
C ASN A 47 -1.79 6.86 8.41
N GLY A 48 -1.92 5.80 7.62
CA GLY A 48 -1.24 4.52 7.82
C GLY A 48 -1.84 3.67 8.93
N THR A 49 -3.04 3.97 9.43
CA THR A 49 -3.83 3.08 10.30
C THR A 49 -4.86 2.30 9.50
N LEU A 50 -5.49 1.31 10.13
CA LEU A 50 -6.61 0.58 9.53
C LEU A 50 -7.89 1.44 9.55
N PRO A 51 -8.69 1.43 8.48
CA PRO A 51 -10.07 1.91 8.52
C PRO A 51 -10.88 1.14 9.57
N LYS A 52 -11.95 1.75 10.09
CA LYS A 52 -12.85 1.12 11.08
C LYS A 52 -13.47 -0.20 10.61
N ASP A 53 -13.78 -0.27 9.32
CA ASP A 53 -14.36 -1.42 8.64
C ASP A 53 -13.32 -2.26 7.90
N SER A 54 -12.06 -2.23 8.34
CA SER A 54 -10.97 -2.97 7.69
C SER A 54 -11.20 -4.47 7.71
N ASN A 55 -10.86 -5.12 6.59
CA ASN A 55 -10.83 -6.56 6.43
C ASN A 55 -9.53 -7.18 6.94
N PHE A 56 -8.57 -6.38 7.42
CA PHE A 56 -7.32 -6.86 7.99
C PHE A 56 -7.59 -7.91 9.08
N ASN A 57 -6.88 -9.03 9.01
CA ASN A 57 -6.95 -10.06 10.03
C ASN A 57 -5.58 -10.24 10.69
N PRO A 58 -5.41 -9.86 11.97
CA PRO A 58 -4.12 -9.97 12.65
C PRO A 58 -3.64 -11.42 12.80
N ASN A 59 -4.53 -12.41 12.70
CA ASN A 59 -4.17 -13.83 12.73
C ASN A 59 -3.72 -14.39 11.37
N SER A 60 -3.91 -13.61 10.29
CA SER A 60 -3.47 -13.97 8.94
C SER A 60 -2.07 -13.42 8.66
N ARG A 61 -1.29 -14.14 7.85
CA ARG A 61 0.05 -13.66 7.47
C ARG A 61 -0.06 -12.40 6.62
N LEU A 62 0.82 -11.43 6.90
CA LEU A 62 1.00 -10.24 6.08
C LEU A 62 2.07 -10.48 5.02
N TYR A 63 1.75 -10.23 3.75
CA TYR A 63 2.68 -10.20 2.64
C TYR A 63 2.79 -8.78 2.12
N VAL A 64 3.99 -8.21 2.14
CA VAL A 64 4.23 -6.83 1.65
C VAL A 64 4.96 -6.92 0.31
N PHE A 65 4.36 -6.34 -0.73
CA PHE A 65 4.98 -6.23 -2.04
C PHE A 65 5.38 -4.77 -2.30
N ILE A 66 6.64 -4.57 -2.65
CA ILE A 66 7.22 -3.27 -2.95
C ILE A 66 7.83 -3.35 -4.35
N PRO A 67 7.26 -2.66 -5.35
CA PRO A 67 7.88 -2.52 -6.66
C PRO A 67 9.26 -1.88 -6.59
N GLY A 68 10.12 -2.26 -7.52
CA GLY A 68 11.52 -1.82 -7.58
C GLY A 68 11.75 -0.58 -8.43
N PHE A 69 12.87 -0.57 -9.15
CA PHE A 69 13.32 0.55 -9.98
C PHE A 69 12.31 0.90 -11.09
N MET A 70 11.99 2.20 -11.24
CA MET A 70 11.20 2.83 -12.31
C MET A 70 9.71 2.45 -12.46
N PHE A 71 9.23 1.40 -11.81
CA PHE A 71 7.85 0.95 -11.96
C PHE A 71 7.16 0.85 -10.61
N GLY A 72 5.90 1.28 -10.52
CA GLY A 72 5.07 0.97 -9.37
C GLY A 72 4.03 -0.09 -9.73
N VAL A 73 2.95 -0.10 -8.95
CA VAL A 73 2.02 -1.26 -8.95
C VAL A 73 1.19 -1.34 -10.23
N CYS A 74 1.02 -0.23 -10.94
CA CYS A 74 0.17 -0.15 -12.13
C CYS A 74 0.93 -0.40 -13.43
N GLU A 75 2.26 -0.27 -13.39
CA GLU A 75 3.13 -0.45 -14.56
C GLU A 75 3.66 -1.87 -14.70
N LEU A 76 3.55 -2.70 -13.65
CA LEU A 76 4.05 -4.07 -13.64
C LEU A 76 2.91 -5.08 -13.76
N ASP A 77 2.81 -5.73 -14.91
CA ASP A 77 1.77 -6.75 -15.19
C ASP A 77 1.77 -7.92 -14.19
N ILE A 78 2.92 -8.20 -13.55
CA ILE A 78 3.09 -9.29 -12.58
C ILE A 78 2.40 -9.04 -11.23
N ILE A 79 2.04 -7.79 -10.91
CA ILE A 79 1.53 -7.41 -9.59
C ILE A 79 0.20 -8.08 -9.29
N ASN A 80 -0.75 -8.01 -10.23
CA ASN A 80 -2.07 -8.61 -10.06
C ASN A 80 -2.00 -10.13 -9.90
N PRO A 81 -1.33 -10.89 -10.80
CA PRO A 81 -1.18 -12.33 -10.64
C PRO A 81 -0.54 -12.74 -9.31
N VAL A 82 0.48 -12.03 -8.82
CA VAL A 82 1.13 -12.35 -7.55
C VAL A 82 0.19 -12.07 -6.37
N LYS A 83 -0.49 -10.92 -6.36
CA LYS A 83 -1.50 -10.60 -5.35
C LYS A 83 -2.58 -11.68 -5.33
N ASP A 84 -3.16 -12.00 -6.48
CA ASP A 84 -4.28 -12.94 -6.61
C ASP A 84 -3.87 -14.34 -6.18
N ALA A 85 -2.67 -14.80 -6.58
CA ALA A 85 -2.15 -16.09 -6.14
C ALA A 85 -2.03 -16.20 -4.60
N TRP A 86 -1.66 -15.12 -3.91
CA TRP A 86 -1.66 -15.12 -2.44
C TRP A 86 -3.07 -15.16 -1.85
N LEU A 87 -4.00 -14.36 -2.39
CA LEU A 87 -5.38 -14.31 -1.90
C LEU A 87 -6.16 -15.62 -2.16
N GLU A 88 -5.83 -16.32 -3.26
CA GLU A 88 -6.37 -17.64 -3.59
C GLU A 88 -5.81 -18.73 -2.67
N LYS A 89 -4.50 -18.70 -2.38
CA LYS A 89 -3.81 -19.73 -1.58
C LYS A 89 -4.34 -19.84 -0.15
N GLY A 90 -4.80 -18.74 0.45
CA GLY A 90 -5.20 -18.73 1.86
C GLY A 90 -5.73 -17.39 2.33
N ASP A 91 -6.03 -17.30 3.62
CA ASP A 91 -6.32 -16.02 4.25
C ASP A 91 -5.00 -15.29 4.50
N TYR A 92 -4.71 -14.34 3.61
CA TYR A 92 -3.55 -13.46 3.68
C TYR A 92 -4.00 -12.00 3.69
N ASN A 93 -3.25 -11.18 4.42
CA ASN A 93 -3.25 -9.74 4.23
C ASN A 93 -2.16 -9.44 3.18
N VAL A 94 -2.51 -8.89 2.03
CA VAL A 94 -1.55 -8.50 0.99
C VAL A 94 -1.49 -6.97 0.94
N LEU A 95 -0.33 -6.42 1.27
CA LEU A 95 -0.09 -4.98 1.26
C LEU A 95 0.79 -4.62 0.05
N LEU A 96 0.19 -3.99 -0.96
CA LEU A 96 0.93 -3.43 -2.08
C LEU A 96 1.34 -1.99 -1.75
N ILE A 97 2.63 -1.70 -1.89
CA ILE A 97 3.16 -0.34 -1.73
C ILE A 97 3.33 0.27 -3.11
N ASP A 98 2.47 1.20 -3.47
CA ASP A 98 2.62 1.95 -4.69
C ASP A 98 3.44 3.21 -4.48
N CYS A 99 4.61 3.26 -5.09
CA CYS A 99 5.52 4.38 -5.06
C CYS A 99 5.71 5.05 -6.42
N THR A 100 4.93 4.75 -7.47
CA THR A 100 5.15 5.30 -8.84
C THR A 100 5.39 6.80 -8.84
N LYS A 101 4.54 7.56 -8.14
CA LYS A 101 4.62 9.04 -8.10
C LYS A 101 5.80 9.56 -7.28
N ALA A 102 6.47 8.69 -6.55
CA ALA A 102 7.66 8.97 -5.76
C ALA A 102 8.92 8.42 -6.43
N LEU A 103 8.86 7.80 -7.62
CA LEU A 103 10.05 7.32 -8.30
C LEU A 103 10.82 8.48 -8.95
N GLY A 104 12.15 8.38 -8.91
CA GLY A 104 13.05 9.30 -9.61
C GLY A 104 13.19 8.96 -11.09
N ASN A 105 13.65 9.91 -11.89
CA ASN A 105 13.90 9.69 -13.32
C ASN A 105 15.17 8.87 -13.59
N ASP A 106 16.00 8.65 -12.56
CA ASP A 106 17.23 7.88 -12.64
C ASP A 106 17.45 7.00 -11.40
N PHE A 107 18.51 6.21 -11.43
CA PHE A 107 18.87 5.27 -10.37
C PHE A 107 19.20 5.95 -9.03
N VAL A 108 19.94 7.06 -9.07
CA VAL A 108 20.37 7.78 -7.86
C VAL A 108 19.16 8.41 -7.17
N ASP A 109 18.24 8.99 -7.94
CA ASP A 109 17.02 9.54 -7.39
C ASP A 109 16.07 8.45 -6.90
N SER A 110 15.97 7.32 -7.60
CA SER A 110 15.21 6.15 -7.11
C SER A 110 15.74 5.65 -5.77
N MET A 111 17.07 5.60 -5.59
CA MET A 111 17.68 5.23 -4.31
C MET A 111 17.29 6.17 -3.16
N LYS A 112 17.30 7.48 -3.39
CA LYS A 112 16.91 8.47 -2.36
C LYS A 112 15.44 8.32 -1.94
N HIS A 113 14.58 7.91 -2.87
CA HIS A 113 13.15 7.72 -2.58
C HIS A 113 12.87 6.49 -1.72
N THR A 114 13.75 5.49 -1.71
CA THR A 114 13.65 4.31 -0.83
C THR A 114 13.51 4.69 0.63
N GLU A 115 14.20 5.74 1.11
CA GLU A 115 14.07 6.20 2.49
C GLU A 115 12.64 6.66 2.81
N LYS A 116 12.04 7.48 1.92
CA LYS A 116 10.66 7.99 2.09
C LYS A 116 9.66 6.85 2.07
N VAL A 117 9.81 5.90 1.14
CA VAL A 117 8.96 4.69 1.05
C VAL A 117 9.08 3.87 2.33
N SER A 118 10.31 3.69 2.85
CA SER A 118 10.55 2.92 4.07
C SER A 118 9.89 3.54 5.30
N ARG A 119 9.87 4.88 5.41
CA ARG A 119 9.18 5.58 6.51
C ARG A 119 7.67 5.34 6.47
N VAL A 120 7.06 5.34 5.29
CA VAL A 120 5.63 5.03 5.10
C VAL A 120 5.35 3.58 5.51
N ILE A 121 6.16 2.63 5.03
CA ILE A 121 6.02 1.20 5.39
C ILE A 121 6.15 1.02 6.90
N ALA A 122 7.17 1.59 7.52
CA ALA A 122 7.38 1.49 8.97
C ALA A 122 6.19 2.06 9.77
N ARG A 123 5.62 3.18 9.31
CA ARG A 123 4.41 3.77 9.91
C ARG A 123 3.22 2.81 9.82
N VAL A 124 2.98 2.23 8.65
CA VAL A 124 1.90 1.26 8.45
C VAL A 124 2.10 0.03 9.35
N LEU A 125 3.27 -0.62 9.28
CA LEU A 125 3.57 -1.82 10.05
C LEU A 125 3.50 -1.61 11.58
N LYS A 126 3.78 -0.39 12.05
CA LYS A 126 3.61 -0.04 13.46
C LYS A 126 2.14 0.00 13.90
N ASN A 127 1.25 0.37 12.98
CA ASN A 127 -0.16 0.63 13.28
C ASN A 127 -1.09 -0.53 12.90
N ILE A 128 -0.64 -1.48 12.08
CA ILE A 128 -1.37 -2.70 11.72
C ILE A 128 -0.87 -3.86 12.59
N GLN A 129 -1.35 -3.93 13.83
CA GLN A 129 -1.03 -5.02 14.78
C GLN A 129 -2.30 -5.62 15.35
#